data_AF-A0A1B6KEZ8-F1
#
_entry.id   AF-A0A1B6KEZ8-F1
#
_cell.length_a   1.000
_cell.length_b   1.000
_cell.length_c   1.000
_cell.angle_alpha   90.00
_cell.angle_beta   90.00
_cell.angle_gamma   90.00
#
_symmetry.space_group_name_H-M   'P 1'
#
loop_
_entity.id
_entity.type
_entity.pdbx_description
1 polymer ?
#
loop_
_entity_poly.entity_id
_entity_poly.type
_entity_poly.pdbx_seq_one_letter_code
_entity_poly.pdbx_strand_id
1 'polypeptide(L)'
;VFTYLVGKDSSNAKEMHWIACNNKGYYEHVKSKEEVTEKVLNYVKVMARPMVMYQNDHPIHWTPVYAGGKTNTLLANSVAEGQLMTSVSTPIFDRRNYSERAANLLGVVGTDIPIGQLMKLVPSYKLGVNGYSFIVNNNGH
;
A
#
# COMPACT_ATOMS: atom_id res chain seq x y z
N VAL A 1 1.24 12.39 16.71
CA VAL A 1 1.94 13.43 15.91
C VAL A 1 3.28 12.88 15.46
N PHE A 2 3.59 12.97 14.18
CA PHE A 2 4.86 12.52 13.61
C PHE A 2 5.79 13.72 13.42
N THR A 3 7.03 13.61 13.87
CA THR A 3 8.01 14.71 13.79
C THR A 3 9.25 14.23 13.03
N TYR A 4 9.64 14.96 11.99
CA TYR A 4 10.80 14.65 11.17
C TYR A 4 11.82 15.78 11.26
N LEU A 5 12.99 15.49 11.81
CA LEU A 5 14.12 16.42 11.76
C LEU A 5 14.85 16.20 10.44
N VAL A 6 15.07 17.25 9.65
CA VAL A 6 15.73 17.16 8.35
C VAL A 6 17.02 17.96 8.36
N GLY A 7 18.11 17.37 7.89
CA GLY A 7 19.43 17.98 7.81
C GLY A 7 20.41 17.47 8.86
N LYS A 8 21.63 18.02 8.86
CA LYS A 8 22.73 17.56 9.72
C LYS A 8 22.67 18.14 11.13
N ASP A 9 21.93 19.22 11.33
CA ASP A 9 21.75 19.83 12.65
C ASP A 9 20.85 18.93 13.51
N SER A 10 21.21 18.80 14.79
CA SER A 10 20.52 17.97 15.80
C SER A 10 20.08 18.75 17.04
N SER A 11 20.24 20.07 17.02
CA SER A 11 19.98 20.93 18.18
C SER A 11 18.55 20.78 18.74
N ASN A 12 17.56 20.61 17.86
CA ASN A 12 16.14 20.52 18.23
C ASN A 12 15.63 19.06 18.37
N ALA A 13 16.51 18.07 18.32
CA ALA A 13 16.12 16.66 18.30
C ALA A 13 15.33 16.25 19.54
N LYS A 14 15.70 16.80 20.71
CA LYS A 14 15.09 16.44 22.00
C LYS A 14 13.64 16.92 22.09
N GLU A 15 13.39 18.16 21.69
CA GLU A 15 12.06 18.79 21.69
C GLU A 15 11.14 18.06 20.71
N MET A 16 11.63 17.78 19.49
CA MET A 16 10.85 17.05 18.48
C MET A 16 10.52 15.64 18.96
N HIS A 17 11.49 14.94 19.56
CA HIS A 17 11.26 13.62 20.14
C HIS A 17 10.20 13.66 21.25
N TRP A 18 10.25 14.66 22.12
CA TRP A 18 9.26 14.84 23.18
C TRP A 18 7.84 15.06 22.62
N ILE A 19 7.70 15.90 21.58
CA ILE A 19 6.41 16.13 20.91
C ILE A 19 5.86 14.83 20.32
N ALA A 20 6.69 14.01 19.65
CA ALA A 20 6.26 12.74 19.10
C ALA A 20 5.82 11.74 20.18
N CYS A 21 6.61 11.57 21.24
CA CYS A 21 6.31 10.65 22.34
C CYS A 21 5.01 11.01 23.06
N ASN A 22 4.80 12.30 23.36
CA ASN A 22 3.60 12.75 24.05
C ASN A 22 2.32 12.51 23.23
N ASN A 23 2.45 12.45 21.90
CA ASN A 23 1.33 12.25 20.97
C ASN A 23 1.28 10.84 20.37
N LYS A 24 1.91 9.85 21.01
CA LYS A 24 1.95 8.43 20.56
C LYS A 24 2.35 8.26 19.09
N GLY A 25 3.18 9.16 18.57
CA GLY A 25 3.63 9.15 17.19
C GLY A 25 4.98 8.50 17.03
N TYR A 26 5.76 9.05 16.09
CA TYR A 26 7.10 8.58 15.78
C TYR A 26 8.00 9.76 15.44
N TYR A 27 9.26 9.66 15.83
CA TYR A 27 10.31 10.63 15.56
C TYR A 27 11.36 9.99 14.64
N GLU A 28 11.73 10.68 13.58
CA GLU A 28 12.85 10.29 12.72
C GLU A 28 13.75 11.47 12.39
N HIS A 29 15.05 11.19 12.29
CA HIS A 29 16.06 12.14 11.84
C HIS A 29 16.55 11.73 10.45
N VAL A 30 16.31 12.59 9.47
CA VAL A 30 16.68 12.41 8.08
C VAL A 30 17.88 13.31 7.79
N LYS A 31 19.08 12.73 7.66
CA LYS A 31 20.32 13.51 7.49
C LYS A 31 20.62 13.79 6.02
N SER A 32 20.29 12.83 5.15
CA SER A 32 20.56 12.89 3.73
C SER A 32 19.32 12.58 2.90
N LYS A 33 19.36 12.92 1.60
CA LYS A 33 18.22 12.72 0.69
C LYS A 33 17.94 11.24 0.47
N GLU A 34 18.97 10.41 0.53
CA GLU A 34 18.90 8.96 0.33
C GLU A 34 18.12 8.27 1.46
N GLU A 35 18.22 8.79 2.69
CA GLU A 35 17.52 8.24 3.86
C GLU A 35 16.02 8.60 3.90
N VAL A 36 15.58 9.61 3.13
CA VAL A 36 14.20 10.14 3.19
C VAL A 36 13.18 9.04 2.98
N THR A 37 13.38 8.19 1.98
CA THR A 37 12.43 7.15 1.60
C THR A 37 12.26 6.11 2.72
N GLU A 38 13.36 5.60 3.26
CA GLU A 38 13.34 4.61 4.34
C GLU A 38 12.76 5.20 5.64
N LYS A 39 13.19 6.40 6.00
CA LYS A 39 12.84 7.06 7.26
C LYS A 39 11.39 7.51 7.30
N VAL A 40 10.88 8.06 6.21
CA VAL A 40 9.47 8.45 6.13
C VAL A 40 8.59 7.21 6.19
N LEU A 41 8.92 6.12 5.47
CA LEU A 41 8.10 4.90 5.45
C LEU A 41 7.88 4.24 6.84
N ASN A 42 8.74 4.52 7.83
CA ASN A 42 8.56 4.01 9.19
C ASN A 42 7.25 4.44 9.86
N TYR A 43 6.59 5.53 9.42
CA TYR A 43 5.28 5.92 9.95
C TYR A 43 4.23 4.81 9.80
N VAL A 44 4.31 4.03 8.71
CA VAL A 44 3.37 2.95 8.39
C VAL A 44 3.34 1.91 9.52
N LYS A 45 4.51 1.59 10.11
CA LYS A 45 4.64 0.64 11.22
C LYS A 45 3.85 1.09 12.45
N VAL A 46 3.80 2.39 12.73
CA VAL A 46 3.06 2.95 13.88
C VAL A 46 1.56 2.99 13.59
N MET A 47 1.18 3.41 12.37
CA MET A 47 -0.22 3.44 11.93
C MET A 47 -0.85 2.05 11.85
N ALA A 48 -0.05 1.01 11.58
CA ALA A 48 -0.52 -0.36 11.53
C ALA A 48 -0.81 -0.99 12.90
N ARG A 49 -0.32 -0.41 14.02
CA ARG A 49 -0.43 -1.01 15.36
C ARG A 49 -1.88 -1.34 15.79
N PRO A 50 -2.87 -0.45 15.60
CA PRO A 50 -4.25 -0.76 15.95
C PRO A 50 -4.82 -1.93 15.15
N MET A 51 -4.44 -2.06 13.86
CA MET A 51 -4.85 -3.18 13.01
C MET A 51 -4.31 -4.50 13.57
N VAL A 52 -3.02 -4.53 13.95
CA VAL A 52 -2.39 -5.74 14.52
C VAL A 52 -3.04 -6.17 15.84
N MET A 53 -3.43 -5.20 16.69
CA MET A 53 -3.91 -5.48 18.05
C MET A 53 -5.40 -5.83 18.12
N TYR A 54 -6.23 -5.21 17.27
CA TYR A 54 -7.69 -5.21 17.45
C TYR A 54 -8.47 -5.92 16.34
N GLN A 55 -7.82 -6.35 15.25
CA GLN A 55 -8.50 -7.05 14.18
C GLN A 55 -8.25 -8.56 14.19
N ASN A 56 -9.33 -9.31 14.41
CA ASN A 56 -9.36 -10.75 14.10
C ASN A 56 -9.56 -10.99 12.60
N ASP A 57 -10.16 -10.03 11.90
CA ASP A 57 -10.43 -10.08 10.47
C ASP A 57 -9.79 -8.86 9.79
N HIS A 58 -8.96 -9.15 8.80
CA HIS A 58 -8.19 -8.13 8.08
C HIS A 58 -8.80 -7.95 6.70
N PRO A 59 -9.32 -6.76 6.38
CA PRO A 59 -9.98 -6.55 5.12
C PRO A 59 -9.01 -6.70 3.95
N ILE A 60 -9.49 -7.36 2.91
CA ILE A 60 -8.83 -7.42 1.62
C ILE A 60 -9.00 -6.07 0.92
N HIS A 61 -7.91 -5.52 0.39
CA HIS A 61 -7.91 -4.24 -0.32
C HIS A 61 -7.57 -4.41 -1.80
N TRP A 62 -8.37 -3.77 -2.65
CA TRP A 62 -8.15 -3.70 -4.09
C TRP A 62 -7.46 -2.39 -4.45
N THR A 63 -6.41 -2.46 -5.25
CA THR A 63 -5.77 -1.26 -5.80
C THR A 63 -6.57 -0.72 -6.98
N PRO A 64 -6.55 0.60 -7.22
CA PRO A 64 -7.01 1.17 -8.48
C PRO A 64 -6.28 0.54 -9.66
N VAL A 65 -6.87 0.63 -10.85
CA VAL A 65 -6.25 0.11 -12.06
C VAL A 65 -4.92 0.82 -12.31
N TYR A 66 -3.85 0.05 -12.50
CA TYR A 66 -2.52 0.55 -12.84
C TYR A 66 -1.96 -0.20 -14.04
N ALA A 67 -1.03 0.42 -14.76
CA ALA A 67 -0.31 -0.22 -15.86
C ALA A 67 0.78 -1.12 -15.27
N GLY A 68 0.72 -2.43 -15.55
CA GLY A 68 1.65 -3.42 -15.02
C GLY A 68 1.68 -4.70 -15.86
N GLY A 69 2.75 -5.48 -15.73
CA GLY A 69 2.92 -6.73 -16.46
C GLY A 69 3.35 -6.56 -17.92
N LYS A 70 4.02 -7.58 -18.46
CA LYS A 70 4.37 -7.66 -19.88
C LYS A 70 3.17 -8.17 -20.65
N THR A 71 2.80 -7.48 -21.73
CA THR A 71 1.84 -8.01 -22.70
C THR A 71 2.47 -9.21 -23.41
N ASN A 72 1.78 -10.35 -23.43
CA ASN A 72 2.18 -11.51 -24.22
C ASN A 72 1.85 -11.25 -25.70
N THR A 73 2.66 -10.40 -26.32
CA THR A 73 2.64 -10.20 -27.76
C THR A 73 4.06 -10.39 -28.26
N LEU A 74 4.33 -11.55 -28.86
CA LEU A 74 5.52 -11.88 -29.65
C LEU A 74 5.69 -10.95 -30.89
N LEU A 75 4.96 -9.84 -30.95
CA LEU A 75 4.84 -8.88 -32.05
C LEU A 75 4.85 -7.41 -31.57
N ALA A 76 4.96 -7.13 -30.26
CA ALA A 76 5.05 -5.75 -29.80
C ALA A 76 6.48 -5.22 -29.98
N ASN A 77 6.73 -4.63 -31.15
CA ASN A 77 7.95 -3.86 -31.44
C ASN A 77 8.01 -2.52 -30.67
N SER A 78 7.11 -2.26 -29.71
CA SER A 78 7.10 -1.09 -28.85
C SER A 78 7.04 -1.52 -27.38
N VAL A 79 8.14 -1.29 -26.67
CA VAL A 79 8.43 -1.68 -25.27
C VAL A 79 7.59 -0.89 -24.23
N ALA A 80 6.38 -0.43 -24.57
CA ALA A 80 5.67 0.56 -23.73
C ALA A 80 4.18 0.30 -23.47
N GLU A 81 3.57 -0.75 -24.04
CA GLU A 81 2.16 -1.07 -23.74
C GLU A 81 2.10 -2.08 -22.59
N GLY A 82 2.13 -1.55 -21.36
CA GLY A 82 1.82 -2.33 -20.16
C GLY A 82 0.35 -2.77 -20.13
N GLN A 83 0.08 -3.94 -19.57
CA GLN A 83 -1.30 -4.40 -19.40
C GLN A 83 -1.98 -3.65 -18.24
N LEU A 84 -3.28 -3.40 -18.32
CA LEU A 84 -4.03 -2.87 -17.19
C LEU A 84 -4.26 -3.98 -16.16
N MET A 85 -3.90 -3.71 -14.90
CA MET A 85 -3.94 -4.65 -13.79
C MET A 85 -4.60 -4.00 -12.57
N THR A 86 -5.18 -4.80 -11.69
CA THR A 86 -5.58 -4.43 -10.33
C THR A 86 -5.03 -5.48 -9.38
N SER A 87 -4.61 -5.10 -8.18
CA SER A 87 -4.03 -6.02 -7.20
C SER A 87 -4.96 -6.18 -6.02
N VAL A 88 -5.07 -7.40 -5.55
CA VAL A 88 -5.73 -7.75 -4.28
C VAL A 88 -4.65 -7.91 -3.24
N SER A 89 -4.73 -7.18 -2.13
CA SER A 89 -3.69 -7.18 -1.09
C SER A 89 -4.25 -7.41 0.31
N THR A 90 -3.45 -8.10 1.13
CA THR A 90 -3.72 -8.35 2.54
C THR A 90 -2.45 -8.16 3.37
N PRO A 91 -2.52 -7.49 4.53
CA PRO A 91 -1.38 -7.37 5.43
C PRO A 91 -1.11 -8.69 6.19
N ILE A 92 0.15 -8.91 6.58
CA ILE A 92 0.60 -10.04 7.39
C ILE A 92 1.22 -9.52 8.68
N PHE A 93 0.79 -10.08 9.80
CA PHE A 93 1.19 -9.64 11.14
C PHE A 93 1.84 -10.76 11.93
N ASP A 94 2.68 -10.37 12.90
CA ASP A 94 3.22 -11.32 13.88
C ASP A 94 2.15 -11.65 14.92
N ARG A 95 1.80 -12.93 15.05
CA ARG A 95 0.77 -13.43 15.98
C ARG A 95 1.35 -14.09 17.23
N ARG A 96 2.66 -14.04 17.43
CA ARG A 96 3.32 -14.67 18.58
C ARG A 96 2.90 -13.99 19.89
N ASN A 97 2.61 -14.80 20.89
CA ASN A 97 2.18 -14.34 22.20
C ASN A 97 3.38 -14.21 23.15
N TYR A 98 4.24 -13.21 22.92
CA TYR A 98 5.32 -12.84 23.85
C TYR A 98 4.83 -11.80 24.88
N SER A 99 5.52 -11.72 26.02
CA SER A 99 5.21 -10.79 27.12
C SER A 99 5.27 -9.31 26.73
N GLU A 100 5.97 -8.98 25.64
CA GLU A 100 5.88 -7.67 25.00
C GLU A 100 4.79 -7.68 23.93
N ARG A 101 3.71 -6.92 24.13
CA ARG A 101 2.69 -6.65 23.11
C ARG A 101 3.25 -5.73 22.01
N ALA A 102 4.24 -6.20 21.27
CA ALA A 102 4.78 -5.52 20.11
C ALA A 102 3.84 -5.79 18.92
N ALA A 103 3.02 -4.81 18.57
CA ALA A 103 2.16 -4.84 17.39
C ALA A 103 3.00 -4.63 16.12
N ASN A 104 3.51 -5.72 15.54
CA ASN A 104 4.41 -5.67 14.40
C ASN A 104 3.74 -6.11 13.08
N LEU A 105 3.90 -5.28 12.05
CA LEU A 105 3.55 -5.60 10.67
C LEU A 105 4.75 -6.28 10.01
N LEU A 106 4.58 -7.51 9.54
CA LEU A 106 5.63 -8.27 8.86
C LEU A 106 5.74 -7.87 7.38
N GLY A 107 4.60 -7.58 6.75
CA GLY A 107 4.57 -7.18 5.35
C GLY A 107 3.16 -7.19 4.76
N VAL A 108 3.09 -7.12 3.44
CA VAL A 108 1.84 -7.16 2.67
C VAL A 108 2.02 -8.20 1.56
N VAL A 109 1.03 -9.07 1.40
CA VAL A 109 0.96 -9.99 0.26
C VAL A 109 -0.10 -9.48 -0.70
N GLY A 110 0.27 -9.43 -1.98
CA GLY A 110 -0.60 -9.01 -3.06
C GLY A 110 -0.62 -10.03 -4.19
N THR A 111 -1.73 -10.10 -4.92
CA THR A 111 -1.85 -10.85 -6.18
C THR A 111 -2.45 -9.95 -7.24
N ASP A 112 -1.77 -9.89 -8.39
CA ASP A 112 -2.15 -9.03 -9.51
C ASP A 112 -3.10 -9.76 -10.46
N ILE A 113 -4.18 -9.08 -10.84
CA ILE A 113 -5.23 -9.58 -11.71
C ILE A 113 -5.32 -8.66 -12.94
N PRO A 114 -5.10 -9.19 -14.16
CA PRO A 114 -5.31 -8.40 -15.36
C PRO A 114 -6.78 -8.04 -15.57
N ILE A 115 -7.06 -6.80 -15.97
CA ILE A 115 -8.44 -6.36 -16.27
C ILE A 115 -9.07 -7.20 -17.38
N GLY A 116 -8.27 -7.67 -18.34
CA GLY A 116 -8.73 -8.60 -19.37
C GLY A 116 -9.27 -9.93 -18.82
N GLN A 117 -8.85 -10.38 -17.64
CA GLN A 117 -9.43 -11.56 -16.98
C GLN A 117 -10.80 -11.23 -16.36
N LEU A 118 -10.94 -10.03 -15.78
CA LEU A 118 -12.22 -9.56 -15.24
C LEU A 118 -13.26 -9.37 -16.34
N MET A 119 -12.86 -8.81 -17.49
CA MET A 119 -13.74 -8.63 -18.65
C MET A 119 -14.31 -9.94 -19.18
N LYS A 120 -13.58 -11.06 -19.08
CA LYS A 120 -14.07 -12.38 -19.49
C LYS A 120 -15.21 -12.91 -18.62
N LEU A 121 -15.34 -12.41 -17.40
CA LEU A 121 -16.45 -12.78 -16.49
C LEU A 121 -17.76 -12.08 -16.88
N VAL A 122 -17.69 -11.02 -17.67
CA VAL A 122 -18.88 -10.32 -18.18
C VAL A 122 -19.39 -11.02 -19.44
N PRO A 123 -20.64 -11.50 -19.48
CA PRO A 123 -21.19 -12.16 -20.66
C PRO A 123 -21.57 -11.14 -21.74
N SER A 124 -20.59 -10.64 -22.51
CA SER A 124 -20.79 -9.59 -23.52
C SER A 124 -21.85 -9.94 -24.56
N TYR A 125 -22.00 -11.22 -24.90
CA TYR A 125 -22.99 -11.70 -25.88
C TYR A 125 -24.45 -11.54 -25.41
N LYS A 126 -24.70 -11.35 -24.10
CA LYS A 126 -26.05 -11.13 -23.56
C LYS A 126 -26.46 -9.66 -23.53
N LEU A 127 -25.55 -8.72 -23.79
CA LEU A 127 -25.78 -7.28 -23.66
C LEU A 127 -26.39 -6.64 -24.92
N GLY A 128 -26.32 -7.32 -26.07
CA GLY A 128 -26.74 -6.77 -27.36
C GLY A 128 -25.75 -5.75 -27.93
N VAL A 129 -26.08 -5.16 -29.09
CA VAL A 129 -25.14 -4.35 -29.89
C VAL A 129 -24.74 -3.01 -29.24
N ASN A 130 -25.60 -2.44 -28.40
CA ASN A 130 -25.38 -1.13 -27.75
C ASN A 130 -25.15 -1.25 -26.24
N GLY A 131 -25.13 -2.46 -25.68
CA GLY A 131 -24.94 -2.68 -24.26
C GLY A 131 -23.45 -2.78 -23.91
N TYR A 132 -23.03 -2.08 -22.87
CA TYR A 132 -21.68 -2.18 -22.31
C TYR A 132 -21.76 -2.38 -20.80
N SER A 133 -20.72 -3.01 -20.24
CA SER A 133 -20.54 -3.16 -18.81
C SER A 133 -19.47 -2.18 -18.35
N PHE A 134 -19.69 -1.59 -17.19
CA PHE A 134 -18.71 -0.75 -16.51
C PHE A 134 -18.60 -1.20 -15.05
N ILE A 135 -17.45 -0.95 -14.44
CA ILE A 135 -17.16 -1.23 -13.04
C ILE A 135 -16.66 0.07 -12.44
N VAL A 136 -17.16 0.43 -11.27
CA VAL A 136 -16.78 1.66 -10.57
C VAL A 136 -16.41 1.31 -9.13
N ASN A 137 -15.39 1.96 -8.59
CA ASN A 137 -15.03 1.88 -7.18
C ASN A 137 -15.81 2.91 -6.33
N ASN A 138 -15.60 2.88 -5.02
CA ASN A 138 -16.21 3.81 -4.07
C ASN A 138 -15.71 5.26 -4.20
N ASN A 139 -14.70 5.51 -5.03
CA ASN A 139 -14.15 6.85 -5.33
C ASN A 139 -14.63 7.40 -6.69
N GLY A 140 -15.47 6.66 -7.43
CA GLY A 140 -15.99 7.09 -8.73
C GLY A 140 -15.05 6.84 -9.92
N HIS A 141 -14.00 6.05 -9.75
CA HIS A 141 -13.12 5.59 -10.83
C HIS A 141 -13.57 4.24 -11.38
#